data_AF-U6GM83-F1
#
_entry.id   AF-U6GM83-F1
#
_cell.length_a   1.000
_cell.length_b   1.000
_cell.length_c   1.000
_cell.angle_alpha   90.00
_cell.angle_beta   90.00
_cell.angle_gamma   90.00
#
_symmetry.space_group_name_H-M   'P 1'
#
loop_
_entity.id
_entity.type
_entity.pdbx_description
1 polymer ?
#
loop_
_entity_poly.entity_id
_entity_poly.type
_entity_poly.pdbx_seq_one_letter_code
_entity_poly.pdbx_strand_id
1 'polypeptide(L)'
;MVRSISSEPTGGSEQHGDLETWCDMVVFSLDWHPPDHVSFLSSHSEKCVHGVCVCGNATLSASVQQAASAAVDEATTSLGLDKDWTVVVPSPCSENAEPSVVRLWPPHCVQNTPGSKLHSAIKVHIGDFAVFKGGNSSSECFSACGDDSMPTGLVQLLRSVGAETVAVCGFCLDFCVAESAIGLRAAGRKLFITLLDTKTV
;
A
#
# COMPACT_ATOMS: atom_id res chain seq x y z
N MET A 1 3.34 -8.79 3.89
CA MET A 1 4.54 -9.63 4.09
C MET A 1 5.05 -10.05 2.72
N VAL A 2 6.34 -9.87 2.46
CA VAL A 2 7.02 -10.28 1.24
C VAL A 2 8.11 -11.27 1.64
N ARG A 3 8.19 -12.42 0.98
CA ARG A 3 9.17 -13.49 1.27
C ARG A 3 9.99 -13.79 0.03
N SER A 4 11.30 -14.05 0.12
CA SER A 4 12.10 -14.52 -1.03
C SER A 4 12.32 -16.04 -1.00
N ILE A 5 12.29 -16.70 -2.16
CA ILE A 5 12.45 -18.15 -2.29
C ILE A 5 13.65 -18.46 -3.21
N SER A 6 14.56 -19.33 -2.78
CA SER A 6 15.64 -19.89 -3.61
C SER A 6 15.14 -20.99 -4.58
N SER A 7 15.97 -21.35 -5.56
CA SER A 7 15.66 -22.32 -6.63
C SER A 7 15.42 -23.76 -6.14
N GLU A 8 14.70 -24.55 -6.95
CA GLU A 8 14.06 -25.85 -6.68
C GLU A 8 14.72 -26.80 -5.65
N PRO A 9 13.90 -27.53 -4.86
CA PRO A 9 14.39 -28.57 -3.96
C PRO A 9 14.87 -29.78 -4.77
N THR A 10 16.17 -30.06 -4.74
CA THR A 10 16.73 -31.31 -5.26
C THR A 10 16.29 -32.48 -4.37
N GLY A 11 15.27 -33.21 -4.83
CA GLY A 11 15.06 -34.65 -4.62
C GLY A 11 15.03 -35.21 -3.20
N GLY A 12 13.82 -35.66 -2.80
CA GLY A 12 13.66 -36.95 -2.12
C GLY A 12 13.77 -37.01 -0.60
N SER A 13 12.67 -36.72 0.10
CA SER A 13 12.08 -37.55 1.17
C SER A 13 10.97 -36.74 1.87
N GLU A 14 9.83 -37.39 2.11
CA GLU A 14 8.74 -36.81 2.91
C GLU A 14 9.24 -36.56 4.33
N GLN A 15 9.66 -35.33 4.61
CA GLN A 15 9.76 -34.80 5.96
C GLN A 15 8.64 -33.79 6.12
N HIS A 16 7.90 -33.89 7.23
CA HIS A 16 7.03 -32.83 7.72
C HIS A 16 7.92 -31.61 8.00
N GLY A 17 8.15 -30.81 6.95
CA GLY A 17 9.02 -29.65 7.02
C GLY A 17 8.33 -28.57 7.83
N ASP A 18 8.98 -28.12 8.90
CA ASP A 18 8.60 -26.89 9.56
C ASP A 18 8.41 -25.80 8.50
N LEU A 19 7.23 -25.17 8.50
CA LEU A 19 6.86 -24.02 7.66
C LEU A 19 7.83 -22.81 7.80
N GLU A 20 8.88 -22.95 8.60
CA GLU A 20 9.93 -21.96 8.82
C GLU A 20 11.06 -22.02 7.78
N THR A 21 11.15 -23.08 6.95
CA THR A 21 12.31 -23.31 6.06
C THR A 21 12.08 -23.01 4.57
N TRP A 22 10.89 -22.57 4.16
CA TRP A 22 10.57 -22.41 2.73
C TRP A 22 11.00 -21.07 2.12
N CYS A 23 11.46 -20.10 2.91
CA CYS A 23 11.90 -18.81 2.40
C CYS A 23 13.18 -18.34 3.11
N ASP A 24 14.08 -17.72 2.36
CA ASP A 24 15.39 -17.28 2.85
C ASP A 24 15.31 -15.95 3.65
N MET A 25 14.26 -15.17 3.41
CA MET A 25 14.10 -13.83 3.97
C MET A 25 12.62 -13.46 4.09
N VAL A 26 12.25 -12.81 5.18
CA VAL A 26 10.91 -12.21 5.39
C VAL A 26 11.05 -10.69 5.52
N VAL A 27 10.22 -9.96 4.78
CA VAL A 27 10.05 -8.52 4.89
C VAL A 27 8.60 -8.19 5.24
N PHE A 28 8.40 -7.52 6.37
CA PHE A 28 7.11 -6.98 6.78
C PHE A 28 6.93 -5.58 6.18
N SER A 29 5.80 -5.35 5.53
CA SER A 29 5.36 -4.00 5.15
C SER A 29 4.32 -3.54 6.17
N LEU A 30 4.51 -2.36 6.75
CA LEU A 30 3.58 -1.79 7.72
C LEU A 30 3.04 -0.46 7.21
N ASP A 31 1.72 -0.31 7.26
CA ASP A 31 1.11 1.02 7.18
C ASP A 31 1.51 1.86 8.39
N TRP A 32 1.85 3.11 8.13
CA TRP A 32 2.48 4.00 9.11
C TRP A 32 2.06 5.45 8.92
N HIS A 33 0.77 5.71 9.13
CA HIS A 33 0.14 6.96 8.76
C HIS A 33 0.22 8.03 9.86
N PRO A 34 0.65 9.26 9.55
CA PRO A 34 0.54 10.37 10.49
C PRO A 34 -0.93 10.65 10.84
N PRO A 35 -1.24 11.24 12.01
CA PRO A 35 -2.63 11.45 12.45
C PRO A 35 -3.50 12.28 11.50
N ASP A 36 -2.88 13.10 10.66
CA ASP A 36 -3.49 13.99 9.66
C ASP A 36 -3.40 13.44 8.23
N HIS A 37 -3.19 12.14 8.05
CA HIS A 37 -3.03 11.51 6.75
C HIS A 37 -4.25 11.74 5.83
N VAL A 38 -3.98 12.00 4.55
CA VAL A 38 -4.97 12.36 3.52
C VAL A 38 -6.05 11.30 3.31
N SER A 39 -5.78 10.03 3.61
CA SER A 39 -6.76 8.96 3.45
C SER A 39 -7.68 8.78 4.65
N PHE A 40 -7.49 9.53 5.75
CA PHE A 40 -8.39 9.44 6.90
C PHE A 40 -9.62 10.33 6.73
N LEU A 41 -10.80 9.77 7.01
CA LEU A 41 -12.04 10.54 7.07
C LEU A 41 -11.92 11.75 7.99
N SER A 42 -11.23 11.61 9.13
CA SER A 42 -11.03 12.68 10.12
C SER A 42 -10.19 13.86 9.60
N SER A 43 -9.43 13.66 8.52
CA SER A 43 -8.61 14.70 7.90
C SER A 43 -9.42 15.58 6.92
N HIS A 44 -10.68 15.24 6.68
CA HIS A 44 -11.57 15.95 5.76
C HIS A 44 -12.82 16.46 6.47
N SER A 45 -13.37 17.57 5.98
CA SER A 45 -14.64 18.09 6.51
C SER A 45 -15.80 17.16 6.14
N GLU A 46 -16.85 17.07 6.96
CA GLU A 46 -18.07 16.28 6.65
C GLU A 46 -18.72 16.70 5.32
N LYS A 47 -18.50 17.94 4.88
CA LYS A 47 -18.98 18.48 3.60
C LYS A 47 -18.15 18.01 2.40
N CYS A 48 -16.94 17.50 2.62
CA CYS A 48 -16.06 16.98 1.60
C CYS A 48 -16.32 15.51 1.27
N VAL A 49 -17.04 14.79 2.13
CA VAL A 49 -17.50 13.43 1.82
C VAL A 49 -18.40 13.57 0.59
N HIS A 50 -18.16 12.78 -0.46
CA HIS A 50 -18.88 12.79 -1.74
C HIS A 50 -18.51 13.93 -2.72
N GLY A 51 -17.29 14.49 -2.69
CA GLY A 51 -16.92 15.55 -3.63
C GLY A 51 -15.42 15.82 -3.81
N VAL A 52 -15.15 16.85 -4.61
CA VAL A 52 -13.80 17.42 -4.76
C VAL A 52 -13.47 18.19 -3.48
N CYS A 53 -12.47 17.74 -2.72
CA CYS A 53 -12.08 18.36 -1.47
C CYS A 53 -10.73 19.07 -1.63
N VAL A 54 -10.67 20.32 -1.19
CA VAL A 54 -9.40 21.05 -1.15
C VAL A 54 -8.86 20.97 0.27
N CYS A 55 -7.72 20.27 0.44
CA CYS A 55 -7.04 20.26 1.72
C CYS A 55 -6.42 21.65 1.97
N GLY A 56 -6.85 22.33 3.05
CA GLY A 56 -6.33 23.66 3.44
C GLY A 56 -7.08 24.85 2.83
N ASN A 57 -6.52 26.06 2.95
CA ASN A 57 -7.10 27.31 2.42
C ASN A 57 -6.93 27.49 0.89
N ALA A 58 -6.58 26.44 0.15
CA ALA A 58 -6.35 26.55 -1.27
C ALA A 58 -7.70 26.68 -2.03
N THR A 59 -7.68 27.46 -3.12
CA THR A 59 -8.80 27.55 -4.07
C THR A 59 -8.40 26.80 -5.32
N LEU A 60 -9.26 25.90 -5.82
CA LEU A 60 -9.02 25.19 -7.07
C LEU A 60 -9.19 26.10 -8.28
N SER A 61 -8.33 25.94 -9.27
CA SER A 61 -8.58 26.50 -10.60
C SER A 61 -9.75 25.75 -11.27
N ALA A 62 -10.44 26.42 -12.19
CA ALA A 62 -11.58 25.81 -12.90
C ALA A 62 -11.19 24.53 -13.67
N SER A 63 -9.96 24.48 -14.21
CA SER A 63 -9.43 23.30 -14.91
C SER A 63 -9.20 22.13 -13.95
N VAL A 64 -8.60 22.37 -12.77
CA VAL A 64 -8.39 21.32 -11.77
C VAL A 64 -9.73 20.83 -11.21
N GLN A 65 -10.70 21.73 -11.01
CA GLN A 65 -12.04 21.35 -10.58
C GLN A 65 -12.75 20.47 -11.61
N GLN A 66 -12.62 20.77 -12.90
CA GLN A 66 -13.21 19.96 -13.98
C GLN A 66 -12.56 18.57 -14.07
N ALA A 67 -11.23 18.50 -14.01
CA ALA A 67 -10.49 17.24 -14.01
C ALA A 67 -10.84 16.37 -12.79
N ALA A 68 -10.93 17.00 -11.61
CA ALA A 68 -11.31 16.33 -10.38
C ALA A 68 -12.73 15.74 -10.46
N SER A 69 -13.71 16.48 -10.98
CA SER A 69 -15.06 15.96 -11.18
C SER A 69 -15.11 14.77 -12.14
N ALA A 70 -14.38 14.84 -13.26
CA ALA A 70 -14.30 13.73 -14.21
C ALA A 70 -13.69 12.47 -13.57
N ALA A 71 -12.68 12.63 -12.72
CA ALA A 71 -12.05 11.53 -12.00
C ALA A 71 -12.99 10.87 -10.98
N VAL A 72 -13.86 11.66 -10.31
CA VAL A 72 -14.93 11.12 -9.45
C VAL A 72 -15.93 10.29 -10.27
N ASP A 73 -16.36 10.81 -11.43
CA ASP A 73 -17.32 10.13 -12.30
C ASP A 73 -16.75 8.81 -12.84
N GLU A 74 -15.49 8.81 -13.25
CA GLU A 74 -14.78 7.62 -13.71
C GLU A 74 -14.61 6.59 -12.58
N ALA A 75 -14.14 7.01 -11.40
CA ALA A 75 -13.99 6.11 -10.25
C ALA A 75 -15.32 5.47 -9.83
N THR A 76 -16.41 6.24 -9.89
CA THR A 76 -17.78 5.75 -9.62
C THR A 76 -18.21 4.70 -10.64
N THR A 77 -17.89 4.92 -11.91
CA THR A 77 -18.32 4.05 -13.01
C THR A 77 -17.48 2.77 -13.13
N SER A 78 -16.17 2.89 -12.98
CA SER A 78 -15.20 1.84 -13.31
C SER A 78 -14.88 0.90 -12.15
N LEU A 79 -14.74 1.45 -10.94
CA LEU A 79 -14.25 0.69 -9.80
C LEU A 79 -15.38 0.12 -8.92
N GLY A 80 -16.64 0.46 -9.23
CA GLY A 80 -17.80 0.07 -8.42
C GLY A 80 -17.65 0.48 -6.95
N LEU A 81 -16.82 1.49 -6.69
CA LEU A 81 -16.50 1.92 -5.34
C LEU A 81 -17.78 2.42 -4.69
N ASP A 82 -17.93 2.10 -3.41
CA ASP A 82 -18.94 2.73 -2.59
C ASP A 82 -18.63 4.23 -2.56
N LYS A 83 -19.39 4.98 -3.35
CA LYS A 83 -19.35 6.43 -3.55
C LYS A 83 -19.30 7.23 -2.23
N ASP A 84 -19.69 6.58 -1.14
CA ASP A 84 -19.76 7.15 0.21
C ASP A 84 -18.37 7.45 0.82
N TRP A 85 -17.26 6.96 0.23
CA TRP A 85 -15.93 7.03 0.84
C TRP A 85 -14.80 7.54 -0.08
N THR A 86 -15.05 8.45 -1.02
CA THR A 86 -14.01 8.96 -1.94
C THR A 86 -13.94 10.49 -1.96
N VAL A 87 -12.72 11.04 -2.03
CA VAL A 87 -12.45 12.47 -2.24
C VAL A 87 -11.40 12.67 -3.32
N VAL A 88 -11.44 13.82 -3.99
CA VAL A 88 -10.35 14.22 -4.89
C VAL A 88 -9.55 15.33 -4.24
N VAL A 89 -8.25 15.11 -4.12
CA VAL A 89 -7.31 16.01 -3.46
C VAL A 89 -6.46 16.70 -4.53
N PRO A 90 -6.46 18.04 -4.60
CA PRO A 90 -5.51 18.75 -5.42
C PRO A 90 -4.09 18.42 -4.98
N SER A 91 -3.23 18.12 -5.95
CA SER A 91 -1.84 17.89 -5.66
C SER A 91 -1.22 19.12 -4.99
N PRO A 92 -0.55 18.98 -3.83
CA PRO A 92 -0.07 20.10 -3.03
C PRO A 92 1.09 20.87 -3.68
N CYS A 93 1.63 20.40 -4.81
CA CYS A 93 2.96 20.81 -5.27
C CYS A 93 3.03 21.57 -6.61
N SER A 94 1.94 21.78 -7.37
CA SER A 94 1.96 22.72 -8.50
C SER A 94 0.57 23.07 -9.03
N GLU A 95 0.41 24.27 -9.60
CA GLU A 95 -0.82 24.74 -10.29
C GLU A 95 -1.26 23.84 -11.46
N ASN A 96 -0.41 22.90 -11.90
CA ASN A 96 -0.65 22.00 -13.03
C ASN A 96 -0.56 20.51 -12.65
N ALA A 97 -0.50 20.16 -11.37
CA ALA A 97 -0.41 18.76 -10.99
C ALA A 97 -1.79 18.11 -10.99
N GLU A 98 -1.88 16.95 -11.65
CA GLU A 98 -3.13 16.20 -11.80
C GLU A 98 -3.74 15.91 -10.42
N PRO A 99 -5.06 16.12 -10.26
CA PRO A 99 -5.74 15.86 -9.01
C PRO A 99 -5.69 14.36 -8.69
N SER A 100 -5.47 14.02 -7.42
CA SER A 100 -5.38 12.63 -6.97
C SER A 100 -6.72 12.20 -6.37
N VAL A 101 -7.29 11.10 -6.87
CA VAL A 101 -8.46 10.46 -6.27
C VAL A 101 -8.00 9.64 -5.07
N VAL A 102 -8.53 9.93 -3.89
CA VAL A 102 -8.18 9.28 -2.63
C VAL A 102 -9.43 8.64 -2.03
N ARG A 103 -9.33 7.33 -1.77
CA ARG A 103 -10.33 6.61 -0.98
C ARG A 103 -10.12 6.91 0.50
N LEU A 104 -11.21 7.22 1.20
CA LEU A 104 -11.24 7.53 2.62
C LEU A 104 -11.47 6.29 3.47
N TRP A 105 -10.83 6.27 4.63
CA TRP A 105 -10.87 5.20 5.62
C TRP A 105 -11.03 5.80 7.02
N PRO A 106 -11.57 5.04 7.99
CA PRO A 106 -11.37 5.38 9.40
C PRO A 106 -9.86 5.48 9.72
N PRO A 107 -9.45 6.30 10.70
CA PRO A 107 -8.07 6.32 11.15
C PRO A 107 -7.59 4.91 11.51
N HIS A 108 -6.49 4.48 10.88
CA HIS A 108 -5.92 3.15 11.04
C HIS A 108 -4.41 3.22 10.93
N CYS A 109 -3.71 2.26 11.54
CA CYS A 109 -2.24 2.18 11.50
C CYS A 109 -1.53 3.52 11.81
N VAL A 110 -2.11 4.32 12.71
CA VAL A 110 -1.59 5.64 13.06
C VAL A 110 -0.23 5.50 13.76
N GLN A 111 0.73 6.32 13.37
CA GLN A 111 2.11 6.25 13.90
C GLN A 111 2.14 6.22 15.42
N ASN A 112 2.98 5.34 15.96
CA ASN A 112 3.22 5.14 17.39
C ASN A 112 1.99 4.68 18.20
N THR A 113 0.92 4.22 17.55
CA THR A 113 -0.24 3.65 18.24
C THR A 113 -0.18 2.11 18.27
N PRO A 114 -1.00 1.42 19.09
CA PRO A 114 -1.10 -0.03 19.02
C PRO A 114 -1.55 -0.54 17.63
N GLY A 115 -2.37 0.22 16.91
CA GLY A 115 -2.92 -0.17 15.61
C GLY A 115 -1.90 -0.20 14.47
N SER A 116 -0.72 0.40 14.65
CA SER A 116 0.37 0.39 13.67
C SER A 116 1.41 -0.71 13.90
N LYS A 117 1.22 -1.55 14.93
CA LYS A 117 2.10 -2.67 15.24
C LYS A 117 1.66 -3.94 14.51
N LEU A 118 2.60 -4.85 14.27
CA LEU A 118 2.28 -6.19 13.82
C LEU A 118 1.33 -6.88 14.80
N HIS A 119 0.38 -7.64 14.27
CA HIS A 119 -0.52 -8.45 15.08
C HIS A 119 0.27 -9.45 15.94
N SER A 120 -0.14 -9.68 17.19
CA SER A 120 0.61 -10.50 18.16
C SER A 120 0.80 -11.96 17.74
N ALA A 121 -0.04 -12.48 16.84
CA ALA A 121 0.09 -13.81 16.26
C ALA A 121 1.24 -13.93 15.24
N ILE A 122 1.75 -12.80 14.73
CA ILE A 122 2.88 -12.78 13.80
C ILE A 122 4.15 -13.03 14.60
N LYS A 123 4.81 -14.16 14.32
CA LYS A 123 6.15 -14.45 14.84
C LYS A 123 7.18 -13.70 14.01
N VAL A 124 7.98 -12.89 14.67
CA VAL A 124 9.11 -12.16 14.08
C VAL A 124 10.40 -12.85 14.50
N HIS A 125 11.25 -13.13 13.54
CA HIS A 125 12.52 -13.82 13.73
C HIS A 125 13.69 -12.86 13.55
N ILE A 126 14.85 -13.23 14.11
CA ILE A 126 16.09 -12.48 13.87
C ILE A 126 16.45 -12.57 12.40
N GLY A 127 16.71 -11.44 11.77
CA GLY A 127 17.00 -11.36 10.33
C GLY A 127 15.78 -10.99 9.47
N ASP A 128 14.59 -10.87 10.07
CA ASP A 128 13.44 -10.28 9.39
C ASP A 128 13.61 -8.76 9.25
N PHE A 129 13.06 -8.21 8.18
CA PHE A 129 13.10 -6.77 7.90
C PHE A 129 11.71 -6.15 7.96
N ALA A 130 11.65 -4.86 8.22
CA ALA A 130 10.43 -4.07 8.14
C ALA A 130 10.62 -2.87 7.22
N VAL A 131 9.63 -2.60 6.38
CA VAL A 131 9.49 -1.37 5.60
C VAL A 131 8.18 -0.68 5.98
N PHE A 132 8.23 0.64 6.06
CA PHE A 132 7.07 1.48 6.40
C PHE A 132 6.57 2.19 5.15
N LYS A 133 5.26 2.25 4.98
CA LYS A 133 4.59 2.96 3.88
C LYS A 133 3.49 3.89 4.42
N GLY A 134 3.04 4.83 3.59
CA GLY A 134 1.97 5.78 3.96
C GLY A 134 2.41 6.87 4.95
N GLY A 135 3.72 7.13 5.06
CA GLY A 135 4.27 8.09 6.03
C GLY A 135 4.11 9.57 5.65
N ASN A 136 3.64 9.89 4.45
CA ASN A 136 3.44 11.25 3.96
C ASN A 136 1.98 11.67 4.17
N SER A 137 1.72 12.73 4.95
CA SER A 137 0.36 13.18 5.23
C SER A 137 -0.45 13.55 3.99
N SER A 138 0.20 13.92 2.88
CA SER A 138 -0.49 14.43 1.68
C SER A 138 -0.67 13.40 0.55
N SER A 139 -0.22 12.16 0.72
CA SER A 139 -0.30 11.14 -0.34
C SER A 139 -0.52 9.74 0.22
N GLU A 140 -1.47 9.00 -0.36
CA GLU A 140 -1.66 7.58 -0.06
C GLU A 140 -0.59 6.70 -0.74
N CYS A 141 -0.22 5.60 -0.10
CA CYS A 141 0.74 4.64 -0.60
C CYS A 141 0.36 3.20 -0.20
N PHE A 142 -0.31 2.48 -1.11
CA PHE A 142 -0.64 1.07 -0.91
C PHE A 142 0.55 0.14 -1.13
N SER A 143 1.40 0.42 -2.12
CA SER A 143 2.49 -0.47 -2.48
C SER A 143 3.58 -0.49 -1.42
N ALA A 144 4.02 -1.69 -1.01
CA ALA A 144 5.18 -1.87 -0.14
C ALA A 144 6.49 -1.43 -0.82
N CYS A 145 6.50 -1.19 -2.14
CA CYS A 145 7.64 -0.62 -2.86
C CYS A 145 7.77 0.89 -2.65
N GLY A 146 6.71 1.58 -2.24
CA GLY A 146 6.61 3.03 -2.31
C GLY A 146 6.25 3.51 -3.72
N ASP A 147 6.41 4.80 -3.94
CA ASP A 147 6.33 5.44 -5.26
C ASP A 147 7.70 6.01 -5.67
N ASP A 148 7.79 6.55 -6.88
CA ASP A 148 9.04 7.10 -7.43
C ASP A 148 9.60 8.27 -6.62
N SER A 149 8.75 9.03 -5.93
CA SER A 149 9.15 10.16 -5.11
C SER A 149 9.55 9.75 -3.69
N MET A 150 8.95 8.68 -3.16
CA MET A 150 9.13 8.19 -1.79
C MET A 150 9.24 6.66 -1.76
N PRO A 151 10.34 6.07 -2.28
CA PRO A 151 10.54 4.63 -2.25
C PRO A 151 10.76 4.13 -0.82
N THR A 152 10.21 2.97 -0.47
CA THR A 152 10.38 2.38 0.88
C THR A 152 11.75 1.72 1.08
N GLY A 153 12.49 1.51 -0.01
CA GLY A 153 13.75 0.75 -0.04
C GLY A 153 13.57 -0.77 -0.19
N LEU A 154 12.33 -1.29 -0.23
CA LEU A 154 12.07 -2.73 -0.41
C LEU A 154 12.76 -3.30 -1.66
N VAL A 155 12.63 -2.60 -2.79
CA VAL A 155 13.19 -3.05 -4.08
C VAL A 155 14.72 -3.12 -4.01
N GLN A 156 15.36 -2.11 -3.42
CA GLN A 156 16.81 -2.04 -3.25
C GLN A 156 17.29 -3.14 -2.31
N LEU A 157 16.57 -3.39 -1.20
CA LEU A 157 16.86 -4.48 -0.28
C LEU A 157 16.83 -5.83 -1.00
N LEU A 158 15.75 -6.13 -1.73
CA LEU A 158 15.63 -7.38 -2.49
C LEU A 158 16.72 -7.53 -3.55
N ARG A 159 17.09 -6.45 -4.24
CA ARG A 159 18.20 -6.45 -5.19
C ARG A 159 19.55 -6.72 -4.51
N SER A 160 19.78 -6.15 -3.33
CA SER A 160 21.05 -6.31 -2.61
C SER A 160 21.32 -7.74 -2.18
N VAL A 161 20.27 -8.52 -1.93
CA VAL A 161 20.36 -9.96 -1.57
C VAL A 161 20.19 -10.89 -2.78
N GLY A 162 20.05 -10.36 -3.99
CA GLY A 162 19.89 -11.16 -5.21
C GLY A 162 18.53 -11.87 -5.33
N ALA A 163 17.49 -11.40 -4.64
CA ALA A 163 16.17 -12.02 -4.65
C ALA A 163 15.52 -11.95 -6.05
N GLU A 164 15.33 -13.10 -6.69
CA GLU A 164 14.65 -13.21 -7.99
C GLU A 164 13.17 -13.60 -7.86
N THR A 165 12.86 -14.45 -6.89
CA THR A 165 11.51 -14.94 -6.58
C THR A 165 11.06 -14.33 -5.27
N VAL A 166 9.84 -13.81 -5.25
CA VAL A 166 9.24 -13.31 -4.01
C VAL A 166 7.76 -13.69 -3.89
N ALA A 167 7.33 -14.20 -2.74
CA ALA A 167 5.92 -14.41 -2.43
C ALA A 167 5.37 -13.17 -1.69
N VAL A 168 4.14 -12.78 -2.00
CA VAL A 168 3.46 -11.64 -1.35
C VAL A 168 2.21 -12.17 -0.66
N CYS A 169 2.02 -11.83 0.60
CA CYS A 169 0.83 -12.18 1.35
C CYS A 169 0.48 -11.11 2.39
N GLY A 170 -0.73 -11.18 2.93
CA GLY A 170 -1.21 -10.24 3.95
C GLY A 170 -2.59 -9.70 3.61
N PHE A 171 -2.82 -8.44 3.95
CA PHE A 171 -4.12 -7.79 3.91
C PHE A 171 -3.99 -6.31 3.49
N CYS A 172 -4.91 -5.74 2.71
CA CYS A 172 -5.98 -6.40 1.95
C CYS A 172 -5.48 -6.88 0.57
N LEU A 173 -6.17 -7.88 0.00
CA LEU A 173 -5.83 -8.45 -1.32
C LEU A 173 -5.87 -7.39 -2.44
N ASP A 174 -6.94 -6.63 -2.47
CA ASP A 174 -7.35 -5.65 -3.47
C ASP A 174 -6.66 -4.28 -3.33
N PHE A 175 -5.82 -4.12 -2.32
CA PHE A 175 -5.04 -2.89 -2.08
C PHE A 175 -3.56 -3.22 -1.93
N CYS A 176 -3.07 -3.23 -0.69
CA CYS A 176 -1.66 -3.33 -0.35
C CYS A 176 -1.00 -4.58 -0.96
N VAL A 177 -1.71 -5.72 -1.02
CA VAL A 177 -1.16 -6.95 -1.62
C VAL A 177 -1.04 -6.81 -3.14
N ALA A 178 -2.12 -6.41 -3.83
CA ALA A 178 -2.13 -6.21 -5.28
C ALA A 178 -1.09 -5.17 -5.74
N GLU A 179 -1.10 -3.98 -5.15
CA GLU A 179 -0.20 -2.88 -5.51
C GLU A 179 1.27 -3.20 -5.21
N SER A 180 1.54 -3.99 -4.16
CA SER A 180 2.89 -4.49 -3.90
C SER A 180 3.34 -5.50 -4.96
N ALA A 181 2.45 -6.43 -5.35
CA ALA A 181 2.77 -7.41 -6.39
C ALA A 181 3.02 -6.75 -7.75
N ILE A 182 2.21 -5.73 -8.11
CA ILE A 182 2.38 -4.92 -9.32
C ILE A 182 3.72 -4.17 -9.27
N GLY A 183 4.01 -3.45 -8.19
CA GLY A 183 5.26 -2.70 -8.04
C GLY A 183 6.50 -3.59 -8.10
N LEU A 184 6.46 -4.76 -7.47
CA LEU A 184 7.57 -5.72 -7.51
C LEU A 184 7.72 -6.36 -8.90
N ARG A 185 6.62 -6.61 -9.65
CA ARG A 185 6.69 -7.03 -11.08
C ARG A 185 7.36 -5.96 -11.92
N ALA A 186 6.94 -4.71 -11.78
CA ALA A 186 7.54 -3.57 -12.50
C ALA A 186 9.04 -3.43 -12.20
N ALA A 187 9.47 -3.77 -10.98
CA ALA A 187 10.88 -3.82 -10.58
C ALA A 187 11.67 -5.04 -11.10
N GLY A 188 11.06 -5.88 -11.96
CA GLY A 188 11.70 -6.99 -12.66
C GLY A 188 11.88 -8.26 -11.82
N ARG A 189 11.12 -8.46 -10.74
CA ARG A 189 11.15 -9.74 -9.99
C ARG A 189 10.34 -10.80 -10.74
N LYS A 190 10.85 -12.04 -10.84
CA LYS A 190 10.45 -13.05 -11.84
C LYS A 190 9.25 -13.91 -11.44
N LEU A 191 9.03 -14.17 -10.15
CA LEU A 191 7.93 -15.06 -9.70
C LEU A 191 7.24 -14.50 -8.45
N PHE A 192 5.89 -14.43 -8.48
CA PHE A 192 5.03 -14.07 -7.35
C PHE A 192 4.08 -15.21 -7.05
N ILE A 193 4.06 -15.62 -5.78
CA ILE A 193 2.97 -16.42 -5.22
C ILE A 193 2.21 -15.48 -4.30
N THR A 194 0.97 -15.18 -4.64
CA THR A 194 0.05 -14.52 -3.71
C THR A 194 -0.52 -15.59 -2.80
N LEU A 195 -0.02 -15.70 -1.57
CA LEU A 195 -0.56 -16.65 -0.60
C LEU A 195 -1.82 -16.05 0.02
N LEU A 196 -2.95 -16.71 -0.22
CA LEU A 196 -4.25 -16.32 0.30
C LEU A 196 -4.31 -16.64 1.79
N ASP A 197 -4.31 -15.60 2.63
CA ASP A 197 -5.03 -15.61 3.91
C ASP A 197 -5.87 -14.33 4.01
N THR A 198 -6.55 -14.02 2.91
CA THR A 198 -7.30 -12.79 2.74
C THR A 198 -8.76 -13.08 3.03
N LYS A 199 -9.23 -12.74 4.23
CA LYS A 199 -10.66 -12.44 4.40
C LYS A 199 -10.95 -11.25 3.48
N THR A 200 -11.61 -11.48 2.36
CA THR A 200 -12.30 -10.42 1.62
C THR A 200 -13.33 -9.80 2.57
N VAL A 201 -13.37 -8.46 2.61
CA VAL A 201 -14.35 -7.71 3.41
C VAL A 201 -15.76 -8.04 2.94
#